data_AF-A0AAY4C9U2-F1
#
_entry.id   AF-A0AAY4C9U2-F1
#
_cell.length_a   1.000
_cell.length_b   1.000
_cell.length_c   1.000
_cell.angle_alpha   90.00
_cell.angle_beta   90.00
_cell.angle_gamma   90.00
#
_symmetry.space_group_name_H-M   'P 1'
#
loop_
_entity.id
_entity.type
_entity.pdbx_description
1 polymer ?
#
loop_
_entity_poly.entity_id
_entity_poly.type
_entity_poly.pdbx_seq_one_letter_code
_entity_poly.pdbx_strand_id
1 'polypeptide(L)'
;MPRLEEHCWSCSCPTRMKAEELSSASWVASKAEEMMSIVTSVAGHACGSLHRIQTANLIRRGLVLFTIGVFLALVLNLLQIQRNVTLFPEEVMATLFSSAWWIPPCCGTAAAVIGLLYPCLDSHLGEPHKFKREWASVMRCIAVFVGINHASAKLDFANNVQLSLTLAALSLGLWWTFDRSRSGFGLGLTTALLATLITQLLVYNGVYQYTSPDFLYVRSWLPCIFFSGGVTVGNIGRQLAMGCAEKPHND
;
A
#
# COMPACT_ATOMS: atom_id res chain seq x y z
N MET A 1 -39.60 103.24 7.57
CA MET A 1 -39.20 102.08 8.40
C MET A 1 -39.92 100.85 7.86
N PRO A 2 -39.36 99.62 7.88
CA PRO A 2 -38.29 99.14 8.76
C PRO A 2 -37.09 98.39 8.10
N ARG A 3 -36.06 98.19 8.93
CA ARG A 3 -34.94 97.22 8.87
C ARG A 3 -35.42 95.81 9.28
N LEU A 4 -34.78 94.75 8.77
CA LEU A 4 -34.71 93.41 9.40
C LEU A 4 -33.47 92.69 8.81
N GLU A 5 -32.29 92.81 9.39
CA GLU A 5 -31.62 91.89 10.35
C GLU A 5 -31.42 90.45 9.86
N GLU A 6 -30.14 90.14 9.56
CA GLU A 6 -29.60 88.81 9.29
C GLU A 6 -29.32 88.08 10.60
N HIS A 7 -29.80 86.84 10.75
CA HIS A 7 -29.40 85.93 11.83
C HIS A 7 -28.86 84.62 11.26
N CYS A 8 -27.55 84.48 11.36
CA CYS A 8 -26.79 83.25 11.16
C CYS A 8 -27.17 82.22 12.24
N TRP A 9 -27.60 81.02 11.84
CA TRP A 9 -27.75 79.87 12.74
C TRP A 9 -26.83 78.74 12.28
N SER A 10 -25.75 78.54 13.03
CA SER A 10 -24.84 77.41 12.90
C SER A 10 -25.45 76.20 13.60
N CYS A 11 -25.93 75.21 12.85
CA CYS A 11 -26.35 73.92 13.42
C CYS A 11 -25.13 73.03 13.67
N SER A 12 -24.90 72.69 14.95
CA SER A 12 -23.92 71.70 15.38
C SER A 12 -24.48 70.28 15.20
N CYS A 13 -23.80 69.44 14.41
CA CYS A 13 -24.12 68.01 14.26
C CYS A 13 -23.74 67.20 15.51
N PRO A 14 -24.43 66.09 15.84
CA PRO A 14 -24.08 65.25 16.98
C PRO A 14 -22.96 64.27 16.59
N THR A 15 -21.70 64.65 16.81
CA THR A 15 -20.52 63.83 16.52
C THR A 15 -20.35 62.65 17.49
N ARG A 16 -21.02 62.70 18.65
CA ARG A 16 -20.77 61.79 19.78
C ARG A 16 -21.41 60.40 19.64
N MET A 17 -22.58 60.27 19.01
CA MET A 17 -23.22 58.96 18.82
C MET A 17 -22.54 58.13 17.71
N LYS A 18 -22.04 58.79 16.66
CA LYS A 18 -21.39 58.12 15.53
C LYS A 18 -20.02 57.53 15.90
N ALA A 19 -19.34 58.12 16.88
CA ALA A 19 -18.03 57.67 17.35
C ALA A 19 -18.11 56.40 18.22
N GLU A 20 -19.14 56.25 19.05
CA GLU A 20 -19.32 55.04 19.87
C GLU A 20 -19.77 53.83 19.03
N GLU A 21 -20.64 54.03 18.04
CA GLU A 21 -21.02 52.97 17.09
C GLU A 21 -19.82 52.50 16.26
N LEU A 22 -19.02 53.43 15.72
CA LEU A 22 -17.79 53.10 14.96
C LEU A 22 -16.76 52.38 15.84
N SER A 23 -16.62 52.80 17.10
CA SER A 23 -15.73 52.19 18.08
C SER A 23 -16.17 50.76 18.43
N SER A 24 -17.47 50.53 18.63
CA SER A 24 -17.98 49.19 18.91
C SER A 24 -17.87 48.28 17.69
N ALA A 25 -18.15 48.78 16.49
CA ALA A 25 -18.02 48.03 15.25
C ALA A 25 -16.55 47.69 14.94
N SER A 26 -15.63 48.63 15.17
CA SER A 26 -14.18 48.40 15.03
C SER A 26 -13.66 47.39 16.06
N TRP A 27 -14.16 47.44 17.29
CA TRP A 27 -13.82 46.46 18.33
C TRP A 27 -14.35 45.05 18.00
N VAL A 28 -15.58 44.95 17.49
CA VAL A 28 -16.17 43.68 17.04
C VAL A 28 -15.41 43.12 15.84
N ALA A 29 -15.04 43.97 14.87
CA ALA A 29 -14.25 43.55 13.71
C ALA A 29 -12.86 43.03 14.11
N SER A 30 -12.16 43.74 14.99
CA SER A 30 -10.85 43.31 15.51
C SER A 30 -10.94 41.97 16.26
N LYS A 31 -11.99 41.78 17.07
CA LYS A 31 -12.22 40.53 17.81
C LYS A 31 -12.60 39.37 16.88
N ALA A 32 -13.30 39.65 15.79
CA ALA A 32 -13.64 38.67 14.75
C ALA A 32 -12.39 38.25 13.94
N GLU A 33 -11.48 39.17 13.63
CA GLU A 33 -10.20 38.86 12.98
C GLU A 33 -9.31 37.97 13.86
N GLU A 34 -9.20 38.29 15.16
CA GLU A 34 -8.44 37.47 16.12
C GLU A 34 -9.03 36.05 16.22
N MET A 35 -10.36 35.95 16.31
CA MET A 35 -11.06 34.68 16.40
C MET A 35 -10.94 33.85 15.11
N MET A 36 -10.96 34.48 13.93
CA MET A 36 -10.68 33.79 12.65
C MET A 36 -9.23 33.31 12.57
N SER A 37 -8.25 34.07 13.03
CA SER A 37 -6.84 33.65 13.07
C SER A 37 -6.65 32.41 13.95
N ILE A 38 -7.29 32.38 15.13
CA ILE A 38 -7.27 31.21 16.02
C ILE A 38 -7.90 30.00 15.33
N VAL A 39 -9.09 30.14 14.72
CA VAL A 39 -9.77 29.05 14.00
C VAL A 39 -8.90 28.52 12.85
N THR A 40 -8.26 29.40 12.09
CA THR A 40 -7.41 29.01 10.96
C THR A 40 -6.15 28.29 11.43
N SER A 41 -5.55 28.72 12.54
CA SER A 41 -4.38 28.07 13.14
C SER A 41 -4.70 26.69 13.72
N VAL A 42 -5.85 26.55 14.39
CA VAL A 42 -6.34 25.28 14.94
C VAL A 42 -6.72 24.32 13.83
N ALA A 43 -7.39 24.80 12.77
CA ALA A 43 -7.72 23.99 11.59
C ALA A 43 -6.45 23.54 10.84
N GLY A 44 -5.45 24.42 10.70
CA GLY A 44 -4.15 24.08 10.13
C GLY A 44 -3.40 23.03 10.94
N HIS A 45 -3.37 23.17 12.26
CA HIS A 45 -2.74 22.19 13.17
C HIS A 45 -3.50 20.86 13.19
N ALA A 46 -4.84 20.89 13.17
CA ALA A 46 -5.67 19.68 13.10
C ALA A 46 -5.51 18.95 11.77
N CYS A 47 -5.49 19.67 10.64
CA CYS A 47 -5.24 19.11 9.31
C CYS A 47 -3.84 18.52 9.20
N GLY A 48 -2.82 19.24 9.68
CA GLY A 48 -1.43 18.75 9.73
C GLY A 48 -1.26 17.53 10.63
N SER A 49 -1.93 17.50 11.79
CA SER A 49 -1.93 16.35 12.70
C SER A 49 -2.62 15.15 12.07
N LEU A 50 -3.77 15.33 11.41
CA LEU A 50 -4.51 14.27 10.73
C LEU A 50 -3.69 13.68 9.57
N HIS A 51 -3.07 14.54 8.75
CA HIS A 51 -2.18 14.11 7.68
C HIS A 51 -0.97 13.35 8.24
N ARG A 52 -0.36 13.82 9.34
CA ARG A 52 0.78 13.16 10.00
C ARG A 52 0.40 11.77 10.51
N ILE A 53 -0.79 11.60 11.10
CA ILE A 53 -1.30 10.31 11.58
C ILE A 53 -1.56 9.36 10.41
N GLN A 54 -2.16 9.85 9.32
CA GLN A 54 -2.39 9.05 8.11
C GLN A 54 -1.08 8.61 7.46
N THR A 55 -0.11 9.52 7.31
CA THR A 55 1.22 9.20 6.77
C THR A 55 1.95 8.19 7.66
N ALA A 56 1.92 8.36 8.98
CA ALA A 56 2.53 7.41 9.91
C ALA A 56 1.90 6.02 9.82
N ASN A 57 0.57 5.93 9.69
CA ASN A 57 -0.13 4.66 9.51
C ASN A 57 0.24 3.98 8.19
N LEU A 58 0.37 4.74 7.09
CA LEU A 58 0.82 4.22 5.80
C LEU A 58 2.26 3.71 5.86
N ILE A 59 3.17 4.46 6.49
CA ILE A 59 4.57 4.05 6.69
C ILE A 59 4.63 2.76 7.51
N ARG A 60 3.89 2.68 8.62
CA ARG A 60 3.84 1.47 9.46
C ARG A 60 3.34 0.26 8.67
N ARG A 61 2.27 0.41 7.88
CA ARG A 61 1.75 -0.67 7.02
C ARG A 61 2.77 -1.10 5.98
N GLY A 62 3.41 -0.13 5.32
CA GLY A 62 4.48 -0.39 4.35
C GLY A 62 5.64 -1.16 4.97
N LEU A 63 6.07 -0.79 6.18
CA LEU A 63 7.13 -1.47 6.91
C LEU A 63 6.75 -2.91 7.27
N VAL A 64 5.53 -3.13 7.77
CA VAL A 64 5.03 -4.48 8.08
C VAL A 64 5.00 -5.33 6.81
N LEU A 65 4.44 -4.82 5.72
CA LEU A 65 4.40 -5.52 4.43
C LEU A 65 5.80 -5.82 3.89
N PHE A 66 6.75 -4.87 4.03
CA PHE A 66 8.14 -5.06 3.65
C PHE A 66 8.78 -6.21 4.43
N THR A 67 8.66 -6.21 5.76
CA THR A 67 9.23 -7.26 6.61
C THR A 67 8.63 -8.64 6.32
N ILE A 68 7.31 -8.72 6.11
CA ILE A 68 6.64 -9.97 5.73
C ILE A 68 7.11 -10.44 4.34
N GLY A 69 7.27 -9.52 3.39
CA GLY A 69 7.77 -9.82 2.05
C GLY A 69 9.20 -10.38 2.06
N VAL A 70 10.10 -9.75 2.82
CA VAL A 70 11.48 -10.25 3.01
C VAL A 70 11.46 -11.64 3.65
N PHE A 71 10.66 -11.83 4.72
CA PHE A 71 10.56 -13.11 5.40
C PHE A 71 10.04 -14.22 4.47
N LEU A 72 8.96 -13.97 3.72
CA LEU A 72 8.44 -14.94 2.76
C LEU A 72 9.47 -15.24 1.66
N ALA A 73 10.16 -14.23 1.13
CA ALA A 73 11.21 -14.45 0.13
C ALA A 73 12.33 -15.35 0.65
N LEU A 74 12.77 -15.15 1.90
CA LEU A 74 13.77 -16.00 2.55
C LEU A 74 13.26 -17.44 2.73
N VAL A 75 12.02 -17.62 3.22
CA VAL A 75 11.42 -18.96 3.40
C VAL A 75 11.33 -19.70 2.07
N LEU A 76 10.84 -19.03 1.02
CA LEU A 76 10.73 -19.63 -0.31
C LEU A 76 12.10 -19.99 -0.87
N ASN A 77 13.09 -19.11 -0.70
CA ASN A 77 14.47 -19.37 -1.13
C ASN A 77 15.06 -20.59 -0.40
N LEU A 78 14.88 -20.69 0.93
CA LEU A 78 15.34 -21.85 1.71
C LEU A 78 14.67 -23.16 1.24
N LEU A 79 13.36 -23.14 0.98
CA LEU A 79 12.63 -24.30 0.46
C LEU A 79 13.09 -24.73 -0.93
N GLN A 80 13.49 -23.77 -1.77
CA GLN A 80 14.06 -24.05 -3.09
C GLN A 80 15.49 -24.60 -2.99
N ILE A 81 16.31 -24.12 -2.03
CA ILE A 81 17.70 -24.54 -1.85
C ILE A 81 17.84 -25.92 -1.19
N GLN A 82 17.00 -26.27 -0.20
CA GLN A 82 17.09 -27.58 0.51
C GLN A 82 16.96 -28.81 -0.39
N ARG A 83 16.52 -28.65 -1.64
CA ARG A 83 16.42 -29.75 -2.61
C ARG A 83 17.64 -29.91 -3.50
N ASN A 84 18.46 -28.88 -3.69
CA ASN A 84 19.60 -28.97 -4.62
C ASN A 84 20.83 -29.65 -3.99
N VAL A 85 20.90 -29.75 -2.66
CA VAL A 85 21.96 -30.48 -1.96
C VAL A 85 21.44 -31.01 -0.61
N THR A 86 21.27 -32.32 -0.46
CA THR A 86 20.98 -32.96 0.84
C THR A 86 22.22 -33.09 1.74
N LEU A 87 23.34 -32.47 1.36
CA LEU A 87 24.60 -32.41 2.10
C LEU A 87 25.20 -31.00 1.95
N PHE A 88 24.87 -30.07 2.84
CA PHE A 88 25.32 -28.68 2.75
C PHE A 88 26.78 -28.50 3.19
N PRO A 89 27.70 -28.05 2.32
CA PRO A 89 28.86 -27.27 2.76
C PRO A 89 28.41 -25.82 3.05
N GLU A 90 28.85 -25.25 4.18
CA GLU A 90 28.51 -23.89 4.64
C GLU A 90 28.81 -22.78 3.61
N GLU A 91 29.71 -23.06 2.67
CA GLU A 91 30.20 -22.13 1.65
C GLU A 91 29.10 -21.66 0.67
N VAL A 92 28.14 -22.51 0.30
CA VAL A 92 27.09 -22.13 -0.68
C VAL A 92 26.04 -21.20 -0.06
N MET A 93 25.72 -21.38 1.22
CA MET A 93 24.84 -20.44 1.93
C MET A 93 25.48 -19.06 2.03
N ALA A 94 26.77 -18.98 2.39
CA ALA A 94 27.50 -17.73 2.41
C ALA A 94 27.58 -17.07 1.02
N THR A 95 27.76 -17.85 -0.04
CA THR A 95 27.86 -17.34 -1.42
C THR A 95 26.52 -16.81 -1.95
N LEU A 96 25.39 -17.45 -1.62
CA LEU A 96 24.05 -16.95 -1.98
C LEU A 96 23.64 -15.73 -1.17
N PHE A 97 23.94 -15.70 0.13
CA PHE A 97 23.77 -14.49 0.95
C PHE A 97 24.69 -13.34 0.51
N SER A 98 25.79 -13.62 -0.19
CA SER A 98 26.70 -12.59 -0.71
C SER A 98 26.39 -12.17 -2.16
N SER A 99 25.89 -13.07 -3.01
CA SER A 99 25.65 -12.82 -4.45
C SER A 99 24.20 -12.42 -4.76
N ALA A 100 23.23 -12.94 -4.00
CA ALA A 100 21.79 -12.72 -4.21
C ALA A 100 21.13 -11.93 -3.07
N TRP A 101 21.91 -11.20 -2.27
CA TRP A 101 21.44 -10.40 -1.11
C TRP A 101 20.39 -9.34 -1.48
N TRP A 102 20.34 -8.93 -2.75
CA TRP A 102 19.40 -7.94 -3.28
C TRP A 102 18.00 -8.51 -3.52
N ILE A 103 17.84 -9.84 -3.62
CA ILE A 103 16.55 -10.47 -3.93
C ILE A 103 15.55 -10.28 -2.79
N PRO A 104 15.86 -10.60 -1.51
CA PRO A 104 14.88 -10.43 -0.44
C PRO A 104 14.43 -8.97 -0.25
N PRO A 105 15.32 -7.95 -0.26
CA PRO A 105 14.92 -6.55 -0.27
C PRO A 105 14.02 -6.17 -1.44
N CYS A 106 14.30 -6.66 -2.66
CA CYS A 106 13.48 -6.40 -3.85
C CYS A 106 12.07 -6.99 -3.72
N CYS A 107 11.96 -8.23 -3.21
CA CYS A 107 10.66 -8.84 -2.92
C CYS A 107 9.92 -8.09 -1.80
N GLY A 108 10.63 -7.63 -0.77
CA GLY A 108 10.07 -6.81 0.29
C GLY A 108 9.51 -5.48 -0.21
N THR A 109 10.24 -4.75 -1.06
CA THR A 109 9.76 -3.48 -1.63
C THR A 109 8.57 -3.71 -2.55
N ALA A 110 8.61 -4.72 -3.41
CA ALA A 110 7.47 -5.10 -4.24
C ALA A 110 6.25 -5.44 -3.39
N ALA A 111 6.44 -6.18 -2.29
CA ALA A 111 5.36 -6.51 -1.37
C ALA A 111 4.74 -5.27 -0.71
N ALA A 112 5.55 -4.32 -0.27
CA ALA A 112 5.07 -3.06 0.29
C ALA A 112 4.28 -2.24 -0.73
N VAL A 113 4.79 -2.11 -1.96
CA VAL A 113 4.10 -1.38 -3.05
C VAL A 113 2.75 -2.02 -3.38
N ILE A 114 2.74 -3.33 -3.62
CA ILE A 114 1.52 -4.06 -3.98
C ILE A 114 0.50 -4.02 -2.83
N GLY A 115 0.94 -4.32 -1.60
CA GLY A 115 0.04 -4.35 -0.44
C GLY A 115 -0.54 -2.98 -0.08
N LEU A 116 0.15 -1.87 -0.40
CA LEU A 116 -0.40 -0.52 -0.24
C LEU A 116 -1.31 -0.11 -1.42
N LEU A 117 -1.01 -0.58 -2.64
CA LEU A 117 -1.76 -0.24 -3.85
C LEU A 117 -3.15 -0.91 -3.89
N TYR A 118 -3.28 -2.14 -3.35
CA TYR A 118 -4.53 -2.89 -3.33
C TYR A 118 -5.70 -2.12 -2.65
N PRO A 119 -5.57 -1.64 -1.39
CA PRO A 119 -6.62 -0.86 -0.73
C PRO A 119 -7.00 0.43 -1.47
N CYS A 120 -6.03 1.10 -2.10
CA CYS A 120 -6.27 2.32 -2.88
C CYS A 120 -7.12 2.04 -4.12
N LEU A 121 -6.80 0.96 -4.84
CA LEU A 121 -7.53 0.58 -6.04
C LEU A 121 -8.92 0.02 -5.73
N ASP A 122 -9.09 -0.68 -4.62
CA ASP A 122 -10.43 -1.09 -4.15
C ASP A 122 -11.32 0.12 -3.87
N SER A 123 -10.76 1.15 -3.22
CA SER A 123 -11.48 2.40 -2.97
C SER A 123 -11.85 3.13 -4.27
N HIS A 124 -10.97 3.10 -5.28
CA HIS A 124 -11.23 3.76 -6.56
C HIS A 124 -12.22 2.99 -7.45
N LEU A 125 -12.20 1.66 -7.39
CA LEU A 125 -13.10 0.79 -8.15
C LEU A 125 -14.47 0.63 -7.47
N GLY A 126 -14.65 1.19 -6.28
CA GLY A 126 -15.88 1.10 -5.52
C GLY A 126 -16.23 -0.34 -5.17
N GLU A 127 -15.25 -1.26 -5.14
CA GLU A 127 -15.52 -2.62 -4.70
C GLU A 127 -15.82 -2.53 -3.20
N PRO A 128 -17.07 -2.85 -2.78
CA PRO A 128 -17.38 -2.86 -1.35
C PRO A 128 -16.38 -3.82 -0.71
N HIS A 129 -15.79 -3.43 0.43
CA HIS A 129 -14.92 -4.28 1.25
C HIS A 129 -15.71 -5.50 1.76
N LYS A 130 -16.11 -6.37 0.82
CA LYS A 130 -16.97 -7.52 0.97
C LYS A 130 -16.09 -8.68 1.33
N PHE A 131 -15.64 -8.69 2.56
CA PHE A 131 -15.68 -9.86 3.42
C PHE A 131 -15.11 -9.41 4.74
N LYS A 132 -15.75 -9.83 5.85
CA LYS A 132 -15.06 -10.00 7.13
C LYS A 132 -13.98 -11.04 6.90
N ARG A 133 -12.87 -10.65 6.27
CA ARG A 133 -11.82 -11.59 5.95
C ARG A 133 -11.06 -11.77 7.24
N GLU A 134 -11.25 -12.92 7.86
CA GLU A 134 -10.55 -13.24 9.09
C GLU A 134 -9.06 -13.45 8.78
N TRP A 135 -8.19 -13.13 9.75
CA TRP A 135 -6.76 -13.46 9.67
C TRP A 135 -6.52 -14.93 9.33
N ALA A 136 -7.43 -15.82 9.72
CA ALA A 136 -7.42 -17.23 9.35
C ALA A 136 -7.43 -17.46 7.82
N SER A 137 -8.21 -16.69 7.06
CA SER A 137 -8.25 -16.80 5.59
C SER A 137 -6.94 -16.35 4.97
N VAL A 138 -6.31 -15.30 5.52
CA VAL A 138 -5.01 -14.81 5.05
C VAL A 138 -3.90 -15.81 5.37
N MET A 139 -3.90 -16.41 6.55
CA MET A 139 -2.94 -17.46 6.90
C MET A 139 -3.08 -18.69 5.99
N ARG A 140 -4.32 -19.09 5.64
CA ARG A 140 -4.55 -20.15 4.64
C ARG A 140 -4.04 -19.76 3.25
N CYS A 141 -4.27 -18.51 2.83
CA CYS A 141 -3.76 -17.99 1.57
C CYS A 141 -2.22 -18.05 1.50
N ILE A 142 -1.53 -17.62 2.57
CA ILE A 142 -0.08 -17.72 2.72
C ILE A 142 0.39 -19.18 2.65
N ALA A 143 -0.28 -20.08 3.38
CA ALA A 143 0.07 -21.50 3.39
C ALA A 143 -0.07 -22.14 2.00
N VAL A 144 -1.16 -21.83 1.28
CA VAL A 144 -1.35 -22.32 -0.10
C VAL A 144 -0.32 -21.71 -1.04
N PHE A 145 0.01 -20.42 -0.91
CA PHE A 145 1.06 -19.77 -1.71
C PHE A 145 2.43 -20.42 -1.50
N VAL A 146 2.85 -20.64 -0.24
CA VAL A 146 4.08 -21.36 0.09
C VAL A 146 4.03 -22.80 -0.45
N GLY A 147 2.87 -23.46 -0.37
CA GLY A 147 2.64 -24.79 -0.92
C GLY A 147 2.77 -24.85 -2.46
N ILE A 148 2.22 -23.87 -3.19
CA ILE A 148 2.37 -23.73 -4.64
C ILE A 148 3.84 -23.56 -5.00
N ASN A 149 4.55 -22.69 -4.26
CA ASN A 149 5.97 -22.46 -4.49
C ASN A 149 6.79 -23.72 -4.22
N HIS A 150 6.53 -24.41 -3.11
CA HIS A 150 7.17 -25.68 -2.79
C HIS A 150 6.85 -26.78 -3.84
N ALA A 151 5.60 -26.88 -4.29
CA ALA A 151 5.19 -27.82 -5.33
C ALA A 151 5.90 -27.54 -6.66
N SER A 152 6.03 -26.26 -7.04
CA SER A 152 6.73 -25.85 -8.27
C SER A 152 8.22 -26.22 -8.26
N ALA A 153 8.86 -26.23 -7.08
CA ALA A 153 10.23 -26.66 -6.90
C ALA A 153 10.38 -28.19 -6.79
N LYS A 154 9.29 -28.92 -6.49
CA LYS A 154 9.32 -30.37 -6.21
C LYS A 154 8.84 -31.23 -7.38
N LEU A 155 7.94 -30.72 -8.21
CA LEU A 155 7.32 -31.47 -9.30
C LEU A 155 8.18 -31.37 -10.57
N ASP A 156 9.03 -32.35 -10.82
CA ASP A 156 9.65 -32.54 -12.14
C ASP A 156 8.67 -33.31 -13.04
N PHE A 157 7.70 -32.61 -13.64
CA PHE A 157 6.86 -33.22 -14.66
C PHE A 157 7.67 -33.41 -15.95
N ALA A 158 7.50 -34.57 -16.60
CA ALA A 158 8.13 -34.86 -17.89
C ALA A 158 7.74 -33.87 -19.01
N ASN A 159 6.66 -33.09 -18.81
CA ASN A 159 6.22 -32.05 -19.74
C ASN A 159 6.02 -30.71 -19.02
N ASN A 160 6.81 -29.71 -19.41
CA ASN A 160 6.76 -28.34 -18.88
C ASN A 160 5.39 -27.65 -19.03
N VAL A 161 4.58 -28.08 -20.00
CA VAL A 161 3.22 -27.56 -20.21
C VAL A 161 2.24 -28.05 -19.15
N GLN A 162 2.39 -29.30 -18.69
CA GLN A 162 1.55 -29.83 -17.62
C GLN A 162 1.85 -29.11 -16.30
N LEU A 163 3.13 -28.90 -16.01
CA LEU A 163 3.58 -28.14 -14.84
C LEU A 163 3.00 -26.72 -14.82
N SER A 164 3.14 -25.99 -15.93
CA SER A 164 2.65 -24.61 -16.01
C SER A 164 1.13 -24.53 -15.93
N LEU A 165 0.40 -25.46 -16.56
CA LEU A 165 -1.06 -25.50 -16.51
C LEU A 165 -1.57 -25.81 -15.09
N THR A 166 -0.95 -26.77 -14.39
CA THR A 166 -1.32 -27.08 -13.01
C THR A 166 -1.05 -25.90 -12.07
N LEU A 167 0.11 -25.24 -12.19
CA LEU A 167 0.44 -24.08 -11.36
C LEU A 167 -0.44 -22.87 -11.69
N ALA A 168 -0.81 -22.67 -12.96
CA ALA A 168 -1.77 -21.65 -13.35
C ALA A 168 -3.14 -21.94 -12.73
N ALA A 169 -3.62 -23.19 -12.80
CA ALA A 169 -4.88 -23.61 -12.18
C ALA A 169 -4.87 -23.42 -10.66
N LEU A 170 -3.78 -23.78 -9.97
CA LEU A 170 -3.64 -23.57 -8.52
C LEU A 170 -3.59 -22.09 -8.16
N SER A 171 -2.91 -21.27 -8.96
CA SER A 171 -2.78 -19.82 -8.73
C SER A 171 -4.10 -19.09 -8.97
N LEU A 172 -4.84 -19.46 -10.02
CA LEU A 172 -6.20 -18.98 -10.27
C LEU A 172 -7.19 -19.48 -9.23
N GLY A 173 -7.03 -20.73 -8.76
CA GLY A 173 -7.80 -21.30 -7.66
C GLY A 173 -7.59 -20.52 -6.36
N LEU A 174 -6.34 -20.18 -6.02
CA LEU A 174 -6.02 -19.32 -4.87
C LEU A 174 -6.73 -17.98 -4.96
N TRP A 175 -6.66 -17.31 -6.12
CA TRP A 175 -7.38 -16.05 -6.33
C TRP A 175 -8.90 -16.23 -6.18
N TRP A 176 -9.47 -17.25 -6.81
CA TRP A 176 -10.90 -17.53 -6.76
C TRP A 176 -11.40 -17.84 -5.35
N THR A 177 -10.64 -18.61 -4.57
CA THR A 177 -11.03 -19.07 -3.24
C THR A 177 -10.83 -18.01 -2.16
N PHE A 178 -9.71 -17.27 -2.18
CA PHE A 178 -9.34 -16.39 -1.07
C PHE A 178 -9.62 -14.90 -1.32
N ASP A 179 -9.76 -14.49 -2.57
CA ASP A 179 -9.84 -13.08 -2.91
C ASP A 179 -11.04 -12.68 -3.76
N ARG A 180 -11.30 -13.37 -4.88
CA ARG A 180 -12.45 -13.18 -5.79
C ARG A 180 -12.66 -11.71 -6.26
N SER A 181 -11.67 -10.83 -6.08
CA SER A 181 -11.76 -9.40 -6.40
C SER A 181 -11.23 -9.11 -7.80
N ARG A 182 -11.81 -8.11 -8.48
CA ARG A 182 -11.36 -7.72 -9.83
C ARG A 182 -10.03 -6.98 -9.77
N SER A 183 -9.87 -6.10 -8.79
CA SER A 183 -8.63 -5.40 -8.49
C SER A 183 -7.50 -6.37 -8.18
N GLY A 184 -7.77 -7.43 -7.43
CA GLY A 184 -6.78 -8.45 -7.09
C GLY A 184 -6.36 -9.29 -8.28
N PHE A 185 -7.27 -9.60 -9.20
CA PHE A 185 -6.93 -10.25 -10.46
C PHE A 185 -6.06 -9.34 -11.34
N GLY A 186 -6.50 -8.10 -11.54
CA GLY A 186 -5.79 -7.13 -12.39
C GLY A 186 -4.39 -6.84 -11.88
N LEU A 187 -4.24 -6.51 -10.60
CA LEU A 187 -2.95 -6.23 -9.98
C LEU A 187 -2.04 -7.45 -9.91
N GLY A 188 -2.60 -8.63 -9.61
CA GLY A 188 -1.84 -9.89 -9.64
C GLY A 188 -1.29 -10.17 -11.03
N LEU A 189 -2.11 -9.98 -12.08
CA LEU A 189 -1.71 -10.18 -13.47
C LEU A 189 -0.66 -9.16 -13.92
N THR A 190 -0.86 -7.87 -13.63
CA THR A 190 0.12 -6.82 -13.92
C THR A 190 1.45 -7.09 -13.21
N THR A 191 1.40 -7.49 -11.93
CA THR A 191 2.60 -7.87 -11.17
C THR A 191 3.32 -9.05 -11.81
N ALA A 192 2.58 -10.10 -12.20
CA ALA A 192 3.16 -11.28 -12.83
C ALA A 192 3.88 -10.94 -14.12
N LEU A 193 3.26 -10.14 -14.99
CA LEU A 193 3.86 -9.71 -16.25
C LEU A 193 5.09 -8.83 -16.03
N LEU A 194 4.98 -7.81 -15.15
CA LEU A 194 6.07 -6.88 -14.87
C LEU A 194 7.26 -7.58 -14.22
N ALA A 195 7.01 -8.43 -13.21
CA ALA A 195 8.06 -9.19 -12.55
C ALA A 195 8.74 -10.17 -13.51
N THR A 196 7.97 -10.87 -14.36
CA THR A 196 8.53 -11.76 -15.37
C THR A 196 9.40 -10.99 -16.38
N LEU A 197 8.94 -9.82 -16.83
CA LEU A 197 9.71 -8.96 -17.73
C LEU A 197 11.01 -8.46 -17.07
N ILE A 198 10.94 -8.03 -15.81
CA ILE A 198 12.13 -7.62 -15.05
C ILE A 198 13.10 -8.81 -14.95
N THR A 199 12.63 -10.00 -14.57
CA THR A 199 13.50 -11.19 -14.52
C THR A 199 14.12 -11.53 -15.87
N GLN A 200 13.36 -11.38 -16.96
CA GLN A 200 13.87 -11.57 -18.32
C GLN A 200 15.01 -10.59 -18.64
N LEU A 201 14.84 -9.31 -18.29
CA LEU A 201 15.86 -8.29 -18.48
C LEU A 201 17.10 -8.57 -17.63
N LEU A 202 16.95 -9.03 -16.38
CA LEU A 202 18.07 -9.38 -15.52
C LEU A 202 18.87 -10.57 -16.08
N VAL A 203 18.18 -11.57 -16.63
CA VAL A 203 18.81 -12.72 -17.29
C VAL A 203 19.54 -12.29 -18.56
N TYR A 204 18.91 -11.43 -19.37
CA TYR A 204 19.52 -10.91 -20.60
C TYR A 204 20.79 -10.08 -20.33
N ASN A 205 20.81 -9.29 -19.26
CA ASN A 205 21.99 -8.53 -18.83
C ASN A 205 23.04 -9.37 -18.08
N GLY A 206 22.83 -10.69 -17.93
CA GLY A 206 23.77 -11.59 -17.26
C GLY A 206 23.86 -11.44 -15.74
N VAL A 207 22.99 -10.63 -15.12
CA VAL A 207 22.95 -10.41 -13.66
C VAL A 207 22.39 -11.63 -12.93
N TYR A 208 21.55 -12.42 -13.60
CA TYR A 208 20.91 -13.60 -13.04
C TYR A 208 20.95 -14.77 -14.04
N GLN A 209 21.28 -15.98 -13.60
CA GLN A 209 21.29 -17.17 -14.45
C GLN A 209 20.47 -18.30 -13.84
N TYR A 210 19.60 -18.92 -14.64
CA TYR A 210 18.87 -20.13 -14.27
C TYR A 210 19.62 -21.37 -14.75
N THR A 211 19.73 -22.39 -13.89
CA THR A 211 20.45 -23.65 -14.17
C THR A 211 19.83 -24.45 -15.33
N SER A 212 18.53 -24.28 -15.62
CA SER A 212 17.85 -24.84 -16.81
C SER A 212 16.70 -23.92 -17.26
N PRO A 213 16.88 -23.14 -18.35
CA PRO A 213 15.80 -22.34 -18.93
C PRO A 213 14.83 -23.22 -19.74
N ASP A 214 13.51 -23.02 -19.57
CA ASP A 214 12.50 -23.76 -20.34
C ASP A 214 11.98 -22.96 -21.54
N PHE A 215 11.34 -21.80 -21.30
CA PHE A 215 10.69 -21.00 -22.35
C PHE A 215 11.25 -19.57 -22.32
N LEU A 216 11.82 -19.10 -23.44
CA LEU A 216 12.41 -17.76 -23.55
C LEU A 216 13.45 -17.40 -22.47
N TYR A 217 14.30 -18.32 -22.00
CA TYR A 217 15.30 -18.08 -20.93
C TYR A 217 14.74 -17.92 -19.49
N VAL A 218 13.43 -18.04 -19.26
CA VAL A 218 12.81 -17.96 -17.92
C VAL A 218 11.95 -19.21 -17.66
N ARG A 219 11.78 -19.59 -16.39
CA ARG A 219 11.02 -20.80 -16.06
C ARG A 219 9.51 -20.56 -16.09
N SER A 220 8.78 -21.46 -16.75
CA SER A 220 7.35 -21.31 -17.07
C SER A 220 6.43 -21.17 -15.84
N TRP A 221 6.91 -21.54 -14.65
CA TRP A 221 6.19 -21.38 -13.39
C TRP A 221 6.30 -19.99 -12.75
N LEU A 222 7.29 -19.17 -13.11
CA LEU A 222 7.55 -17.86 -12.48
C LEU A 222 6.35 -16.92 -12.52
N PRO A 223 5.66 -16.73 -13.66
CA PRO A 223 4.49 -15.87 -13.73
C PRO A 223 3.38 -16.30 -12.75
N CYS A 224 3.19 -17.61 -12.55
CA CYS A 224 2.18 -18.14 -11.64
C CYS A 224 2.52 -17.85 -10.17
N ILE A 225 3.81 -17.93 -9.81
CA ILE A 225 4.28 -17.59 -8.47
C ILE A 225 4.16 -16.09 -8.22
N PHE A 226 4.54 -15.25 -9.18
CA PHE A 226 4.38 -13.79 -9.04
C PHE A 226 2.91 -13.38 -8.95
N PHE A 227 2.03 -14.02 -9.71
CA PHE A 227 0.58 -13.79 -9.63
C PHE A 227 0.05 -14.15 -8.23
N SER A 228 0.29 -15.38 -7.77
CA SER A 228 -0.19 -15.87 -6.48
C SER A 228 0.43 -15.11 -5.29
N GLY A 229 1.69 -14.71 -5.39
CA GLY A 229 2.37 -13.85 -4.42
C GLY A 229 1.76 -12.45 -4.36
N GLY A 230 1.50 -11.84 -5.52
CA GLY A 230 0.83 -10.54 -5.62
C GLY A 230 -0.56 -10.54 -4.97
N VAL A 231 -1.38 -11.55 -5.25
CA VAL A 231 -2.69 -11.73 -4.61
C VAL A 231 -2.56 -11.94 -3.10
N THR A 232 -1.61 -12.75 -2.65
CA THR A 232 -1.38 -13.02 -1.21
C THR A 232 -0.96 -11.76 -0.46
N VAL A 233 -0.02 -10.99 -1.01
CA VAL A 233 0.44 -9.75 -0.38
C VAL A 233 -0.63 -8.66 -0.43
N GLY A 234 -1.33 -8.53 -1.55
CA GLY A 234 -2.50 -7.67 -1.65
C GLY A 234 -3.55 -8.01 -0.60
N ASN A 235 -3.69 -9.31 -0.27
CA ASN A 235 -4.60 -9.76 0.75
C ASN A 235 -4.22 -9.33 2.17
N ILE A 236 -2.93 -9.39 2.48
CA ILE A 236 -2.36 -8.89 3.72
C ILE A 236 -2.52 -7.36 3.80
N GLY A 237 -2.27 -6.67 2.69
CA GLY A 237 -2.45 -5.22 2.57
C GLY A 237 -3.86 -4.75 2.94
N ARG A 238 -4.88 -5.43 2.40
CA ARG A 238 -6.30 -5.20 2.76
C ARG A 238 -6.58 -5.43 4.24
N GLN A 239 -6.02 -6.47 4.85
CA GLN A 239 -6.20 -6.72 6.29
C GLN A 239 -5.61 -5.61 7.15
N LEU A 240 -4.38 -5.22 6.84
CA LEU A 240 -3.70 -4.13 7.53
C LEU A 240 -4.43 -2.80 7.33
N ALA A 241 -5.12 -2.64 6.19
CA ALA A 241 -5.99 -1.51 5.91
C ALA A 241 -7.22 -1.46 6.84
N MET A 242 -7.85 -2.60 7.09
CA MET A 242 -9.04 -2.71 7.95
C MET A 242 -8.71 -2.60 9.45
N GLY A 243 -7.67 -3.30 9.94
CA GLY A 243 -7.36 -3.38 11.37
C GLY A 243 -6.89 -2.07 12.04
N CYS A 244 -6.73 -0.98 11.28
CA CYS A 244 -6.41 0.34 11.85
C CYS A 244 -7.62 1.28 11.93
N ALA A 245 -8.73 0.93 11.27
CA ALA A 245 -9.97 1.69 11.31
C ALA A 245 -10.81 1.38 12.57
N GLU A 246 -10.50 0.29 13.27
CA GLU A 246 -11.16 -0.07 14.53
C GLU A 246 -10.50 0.68 15.70
N LYS A 247 -11.24 1.63 16.29
CA LYS A 247 -10.87 2.39 17.49
C LYS A 247 -12.14 2.67 18.30
N PRO A 248 -11.97 2.89 19.61
CA PRO A 248 -12.11 1.92 20.69
C PRO A 248 -13.58 1.60 21.02
N HIS A 249 -13.84 0.41 21.57
CA HIS A 249 -15.07 0.14 22.32
C HIS A 249 -15.09 1.15 23.49
N ASN A 250 -16.02 2.10 23.45
CA ASN A 250 -16.40 2.86 24.64
C ASN A 250 -17.30 1.92 25.44
N ASP A 251 -16.73 1.33 26.50
CA ASP A 251 -17.50 0.81 27.63
C ASP A 251 -17.89 1.98 28.56
#